data_AF-A0A3N7ESA8-F1
#
_entry.id   AF-A0A3N7ESA8-F1
#
_cell.length_a   1.000
_cell.length_b   1.000
_cell.length_c   1.000
_cell.angle_alpha   90.00
_cell.angle_beta   90.00
_cell.angle_gamma   90.00
#
_symmetry.space_group_name_H-M   'P 1'
#
loop_
_entity.id
_entity.type
_entity.pdbx_description
1 polymer ?
#
loop_
_entity_poly.entity_id
_entity_poly.type
_entity_poly.pdbx_seq_one_letter_code
_entity_poly.pdbx_strand_id
1 'polypeptide(L)'
;MFNTPLPYKLVQVKSNKYISTESYSNEMIFRFYRHNEKCCIKYIVSVKSYDNSFLTLDFYPKINLSPKRHYSDSIQDLRYRMLTGQNSFGYIGGTILDIMNYIQQQTNKQTYAPGDF
;
A
#
# COMPACT_ATOMS: atom_id res chain seq x y z
N MET A 1 -14.32 -16.40 -6.23
CA MET A 1 -12.95 -16.84 -6.58
C MET A 1 -12.09 -15.59 -6.55
N PHE A 2 -11.22 -15.43 -5.56
CA PHE A 2 -10.39 -14.22 -5.43
C PHE A 2 -9.52 -14.11 -6.67
N ASN A 3 -9.70 -13.01 -7.42
CA ASN A 3 -9.02 -12.78 -8.68
C ASN A 3 -7.49 -12.89 -8.51
N THR A 4 -6.82 -13.60 -9.42
CA THR A 4 -5.38 -13.86 -9.42
C THR A 4 -4.58 -12.61 -9.04
N PRO A 5 -3.61 -12.69 -8.10
CA PRO A 5 -2.80 -11.54 -7.72
C PRO A 5 -2.04 -10.97 -8.92
N LEU A 6 -1.89 -9.65 -8.94
CA LEU A 6 -1.13 -8.95 -9.98
C LEU A 6 0.36 -9.07 -9.68
N PRO A 7 1.23 -9.07 -10.71
CA PRO A 7 2.67 -9.00 -10.51
C PRO A 7 3.06 -7.73 -9.74
N TYR A 8 3.79 -7.91 -8.64
CA TYR A 8 4.34 -6.82 -7.83
C TYR A 8 5.86 -6.92 -7.72
N LYS A 9 6.49 -5.82 -7.31
CA LYS A 9 7.93 -5.75 -7.07
C LYS A 9 8.22 -4.96 -5.80
N LEU A 10 9.10 -5.48 -4.96
CA LEU A 10 9.74 -4.73 -3.89
C LEU A 10 10.64 -3.66 -4.52
N VAL A 11 10.33 -2.39 -4.30
CA VAL A 11 11.03 -1.26 -4.89
C VAL A 11 12.10 -0.74 -3.95
N GLN A 12 11.81 -0.72 -2.66
CA GLN A 12 12.68 -0.08 -1.69
C GLN A 12 12.47 -0.68 -0.31
N VAL A 13 13.55 -0.74 0.46
CA VAL A 13 13.55 -0.97 1.91
C VAL A 13 14.20 0.25 2.56
N LYS A 14 13.54 0.86 3.53
CA LYS A 14 14.03 2.03 4.27
C LYS A 14 14.05 1.73 5.75
N SER A 15 15.09 2.16 6.44
CA SER A 15 15.04 2.32 7.88
C SER A 15 14.32 3.62 8.24
N ASN A 16 13.66 3.63 9.39
CA ASN A 16 13.02 4.84 9.88
C ASN A 16 14.06 5.91 10.22
N LYS A 17 14.00 7.04 9.50
CA LYS A 17 14.85 8.21 9.76
C LYS A 17 14.26 9.15 10.82
N TYR A 18 12.98 9.00 11.14
CA TYR A 18 12.20 9.89 11.99
C TYR A 18 11.67 9.13 13.22
N ILE A 19 12.58 8.52 13.97
CA ILE A 19 12.29 7.77 15.21
C ILE A 19 11.51 8.65 16.22
N SER A 20 11.70 9.97 16.17
CA SER A 20 11.02 10.93 17.05
C SER A 20 9.52 11.10 16.76
N THR A 21 9.05 10.77 15.55
CA THR A 21 7.63 10.97 15.14
C THR A 21 6.91 9.67 14.85
N GLU A 22 7.62 8.64 14.40
CA GLU A 22 7.03 7.33 14.13
C GLU A 22 7.89 6.22 14.74
N SER A 23 7.25 5.15 15.21
CA SER A 23 7.89 4.06 15.95
C SER A 23 8.24 2.83 15.12
N TYR A 24 8.03 2.85 13.80
CA TYR A 24 8.42 1.73 12.95
C TYR A 24 9.95 1.63 12.84
N SER A 25 10.48 0.42 12.67
CA SER A 25 11.90 0.17 12.46
C SER A 25 12.28 0.24 10.99
N ASN A 26 11.51 -0.46 10.14
CA ASN A 26 11.74 -0.55 8.71
C ASN A 26 10.43 -0.39 7.92
N GLU A 27 10.55 0.18 6.73
CA GLU A 27 9.47 0.33 5.75
C GLU A 27 9.86 -0.39 4.46
N MET A 28 9.04 -1.35 4.04
CA MET A 28 9.14 -2.03 2.75
C MET A 28 8.12 -1.43 1.79
N ILE A 29 8.59 -0.95 0.65
CA ILE A 29 7.75 -0.30 -0.35
C ILE A 29 7.66 -1.19 -1.58
N PHE A 30 6.45 -1.68 -1.85
CA PHE A 30 6.12 -2.45 -3.05
C PHE A 30 5.40 -1.58 -4.06
N ARG A 31 5.45 -2.00 -5.32
CA ARG A 31 4.60 -1.47 -6.39
C ARG A 31 3.98 -2.59 -7.20
N PHE A 32 2.79 -2.32 -7.71
CA PHE A 32 2.16 -3.13 -8.76
C PHE A 32 1.36 -2.22 -9.69
N TYR A 33 0.90 -2.78 -10.80
CA TYR A 33 0.15 -2.05 -11.82
C TYR A 33 -1.16 -2.77 -12.09
N ARG A 34 -2.27 -2.00 -12.08
CA ARG A 34 -3.56 -2.47 -12.58
C ARG A 34 -3.77 -1.87 -13.95
N HIS A 35 -3.85 -2.72 -14.95
CA HIS A 35 -4.20 -2.36 -16.31
C HIS A 35 -5.69 -2.59 -16.51
N ASN A 36 -6.38 -1.55 -16.99
CA ASN A 36 -7.72 -1.65 -17.58
C ASN A 36 -7.60 -1.22 -19.05
N GLU A 37 -8.63 -1.49 -19.85
CA GLU A 37 -8.66 -1.17 -21.29
C GLU A 37 -8.31 0.29 -21.63
N LYS A 38 -8.56 1.21 -20.68
CA LYS A 38 -8.37 2.66 -20.87
C LYS A 38 -7.15 3.23 -20.15
N CYS A 39 -6.61 2.55 -19.15
CA CYS A 39 -5.58 3.14 -18.29
C CYS A 39 -4.75 2.10 -17.54
N CYS A 40 -3.54 2.51 -17.15
CA CYS A 40 -2.69 1.79 -16.23
C CYS A 40 -2.55 2.60 -14.94
N ILE A 41 -3.00 2.04 -13.82
CA ILE A 41 -2.89 2.66 -12.50
C ILE A 41 -1.76 1.97 -11.75
N LYS A 42 -0.75 2.74 -11.35
CA LYS A 42 0.29 2.27 -10.46
C LYS A 42 -0.22 2.30 -9.02
N TYR A 43 -0.05 1.22 -8.28
CA TYR A 43 -0.28 1.17 -6.84
C TYR A 43 1.04 1.10 -6.10
N ILE A 44 1.08 1.72 -4.93
CA ILE A 44 2.17 1.64 -3.97
C ILE A 44 1.61 1.01 -2.71
N VAL A 45 2.33 0.03 -2.18
CA VAL A 45 2.05 -0.57 -0.88
C VAL A 45 3.25 -0.25 0.01
N SER A 46 2.99 0.36 1.15
CA SER A 46 3.96 0.57 2.22
C SER A 46 3.66 -0.41 3.33
N VAL A 47 4.65 -1.19 3.72
CA VAL A 47 4.56 -2.08 4.88
C VAL A 47 5.59 -1.65 5.90
N LYS A 48 5.12 -1.16 7.04
CA LYS A 48 5.97 -0.74 8.15
C LYS A 48 6.04 -1.87 9.17
N SER A 49 7.26 -2.21 9.59
CA SER A 49 7.49 -3.16 10.67
C SER A 49 7.80 -2.45 11.96
N TYR A 50 7.20 -2.91 13.05
CA TYR A 50 7.41 -2.41 14.40
C TYR A 50 8.09 -3.48 15.24
N ASP A 51 8.51 -3.07 16.44
CA ASP A 51 8.96 -3.99 17.47
C ASP A 51 7.78 -4.88 17.92
N ASN A 52 8.08 -6.08 18.41
CA ASN A 52 7.09 -7.12 18.76
C ASN A 52 6.31 -7.71 17.58
N SER A 53 6.92 -7.75 16.39
CA SER A 53 6.37 -8.42 15.21
C SER A 53 5.08 -7.83 14.66
N PHE A 54 4.71 -6.62 15.07
CA PHE A 54 3.60 -5.88 14.47
C PHE A 54 3.98 -5.32 13.09
N LEU A 55 3.04 -5.38 12.16
CA LEU A 55 3.16 -4.85 10.82
C LEU A 55 1.93 -3.99 10.52
N THR A 56 2.14 -2.83 9.91
CA THR A 56 1.04 -2.07 9.31
C THR A 56 1.22 -2.04 7.80
N LEU A 57 0.10 -2.10 7.07
CA LEU A 57 0.08 -2.08 5.62
C LEU A 57 -0.84 -0.97 5.15
N ASP A 58 -0.25 -0.01 4.45
CA ASP A 58 -0.95 1.06 3.76
C ASP A 58 -0.80 0.85 2.26
N PHE A 59 -1.88 1.01 1.49
CA PHE A 59 -1.80 0.98 0.04
C PHE A 59 -2.56 2.15 -0.58
N TYR A 60 -2.03 2.68 -1.68
CA TYR A 60 -2.65 3.79 -2.38
C TYR A 60 -2.31 3.78 -3.87
N PRO A 61 -3.23 4.24 -4.74
CA PRO A 61 -2.92 4.49 -6.13
C PRO A 61 -1.97 5.69 -6.23
N LYS A 62 -0.87 5.54 -6.99
CA LYS A 62 -0.02 6.66 -7.40
C LYS A 62 -0.73 7.42 -8.52
N ILE A 63 -1.50 8.42 -8.13
CA ILE A 63 -2.12 9.36 -9.05
C ILE A 63 -1.08 10.41 -9.41
N ASN A 64 -0.82 10.59 -10.71
CA ASN A 64 -0.13 11.78 -11.18
C ASN A 64 -1.13 12.95 -11.10
N LEU A 65 -1.27 13.53 -9.90
CA LEU A 65 -2.00 14.76 -9.72
C LEU A 65 -1.17 15.87 -10.35
N SER A 66 -1.37 16.13 -11.64
CA SER A 66 -1.07 17.45 -12.18
C SER A 66 -2.03 18.41 -11.47
N PRO A 67 -1.53 19.33 -10.62
CA PRO A 67 -2.41 20.26 -9.94
C PRO A 67 -3.09 21.09 -11.02
N LYS A 68 -4.38 20.83 -11.28
CA LYS A 68 -5.21 21.82 -11.97
C LYS A 68 -5.25 23.02 -11.03
N ARG A 69 -4.82 24.19 -11.53
CA ARG A 69 -4.49 25.43 -10.80
C ARG A 69 -5.57 26.00 -9.84
N HIS A 70 -6.68 25.31 -9.61
CA HIS A 70 -7.86 25.81 -8.90
C HIS A 70 -8.46 24.86 -7.85
N TYR A 71 -7.68 23.96 -7.24
CA TYR A 71 -8.15 23.24 -6.05
C TYR A 71 -7.45 23.75 -4.80
N SER A 72 -8.26 24.20 -3.83
CA SER A 72 -7.86 24.52 -2.45
C SER A 72 -7.58 23.27 -1.60
N ASP A 73 -7.85 22.09 -2.16
CA ASP A 73 -7.60 20.80 -1.50
C ASP A 73 -6.10 20.52 -1.47
N SER A 74 -5.59 20.10 -0.31
CA SER A 74 -4.19 19.70 -0.19
C SER A 74 -3.94 18.46 -1.07
N ILE A 75 -2.71 18.30 -1.57
CA ILE A 75 -2.30 17.09 -2.34
C ILE A 75 -2.52 15.81 -1.50
N GLN A 76 -2.56 15.92 -0.17
CA GLN A 76 -2.92 14.83 0.73
C GLN A 76 -4.40 14.44 0.58
N ASP A 77 -5.33 15.40 0.58
CA ASP A 77 -6.77 15.13 0.49
C ASP A 77 -7.15 14.41 -0.81
N LEU A 78 -6.50 14.77 -1.92
CA LEU A 78 -6.72 14.12 -3.22
C LEU A 78 -6.25 12.66 -3.28
N ARG A 79 -5.27 12.27 -2.45
CA ARG A 79 -4.82 10.88 -2.32
C ARG A 79 -5.82 10.04 -1.53
N TYR A 80 -6.41 10.60 -0.47
CA TYR A 80 -7.36 9.90 0.40
C TYR A 80 -8.76 9.79 -0.22
N ARG A 81 -9.18 10.76 -1.05
CA ARG A 81 -10.53 10.79 -1.67
C ARG A 81 -10.81 9.61 -2.63
N MET A 82 -9.80 8.87 -3.10
CA MET A 82 -9.97 7.69 -3.97
C MET A 82 -10.14 6.35 -3.23
N LEU A 83 -9.98 6.32 -1.89
CA LEU A 83 -10.10 5.10 -1.10
C LEU A 83 -11.56 4.60 -0.97
N THR A 84 -12.56 5.45 -1.26
CA THR A 84 -13.99 5.19 -0.97
C THR A 84 -14.72 4.25 -1.94
N GLY A 85 -14.04 3.61 -2.89
CA GLY A 85 -14.65 2.62 -3.79
C GLY A 85 -13.71 1.60 -4.43
N GLN A 86 -12.40 1.71 -4.18
CA GLN A 86 -11.39 0.78 -4.71
C GLN A 86 -11.09 -0.41 -3.79
N ASN A 87 -11.66 -0.43 -2.58
CA ASN A 87 -11.57 -1.53 -1.62
C ASN A 87 -12.45 -2.75 -1.99
N SER A 88 -12.89 -2.84 -3.24
CA SER A 88 -13.48 -4.09 -3.74
C SER A 88 -12.39 -5.16 -3.74
N PHE A 89 -12.64 -6.26 -3.03
CA PHE A 89 -11.80 -7.47 -2.86
C PHE A 89 -11.55 -8.24 -4.19
N GLY A 90 -11.08 -7.55 -5.22
CA GLY A 90 -10.67 -8.12 -6.50
C GLY A 90 -9.15 -8.27 -6.59
N TYR A 91 -8.61 -8.02 -7.79
CA TYR A 91 -7.17 -8.11 -8.08
C TYR A 91 -6.30 -7.31 -7.08
N ILE A 92 -6.77 -6.14 -6.63
CA ILE A 92 -6.05 -5.29 -5.67
C ILE A 92 -5.95 -5.97 -4.31
N GLY A 93 -7.08 -6.42 -3.74
CA GLY A 93 -7.12 -7.14 -2.47
C GLY A 93 -6.31 -8.43 -2.50
N GLY A 94 -6.43 -9.22 -3.58
CA GLY A 94 -5.63 -10.43 -3.76
C GLY A 94 -4.12 -10.15 -3.83
N THR A 95 -3.71 -9.08 -4.50
CA THR A 95 -2.30 -8.66 -4.55
C THR A 95 -1.79 -8.21 -3.19
N ILE A 96 -2.62 -7.50 -2.41
CA ILE A 96 -2.25 -7.07 -1.05
C ILE A 96 -2.07 -8.30 -0.15
N LEU A 97 -2.99 -9.26 -0.19
CA LEU A 97 -2.88 -10.50 0.59
C LEU A 97 -1.65 -11.32 0.19
N ASP A 98 -1.31 -11.36 -1.10
CA ASP A 98 -0.10 -12.06 -1.55
C ASP A 98 1.19 -11.36 -1.08
N ILE A 99 1.22 -10.02 -1.09
CA ILE A 99 2.31 -9.24 -0.49
C ILE A 99 2.40 -9.50 1.02
N MET A 100 1.27 -9.58 1.72
CA MET A 100 1.25 -9.93 3.15
C MET A 100 1.85 -11.31 3.38
N ASN A 101 1.44 -12.32 2.61
CA ASN A 101 1.99 -13.68 2.69
C ASN A 101 3.49 -13.71 2.40
N TYR A 102 3.94 -12.99 1.36
CA TYR A 102 5.37 -12.86 1.05
C TYR A 102 6.14 -12.31 2.25
N ILE A 103 5.64 -11.26 2.90
CA ILE A 103 6.30 -10.66 4.06
C ILE A 103 6.33 -11.62 5.24
N GLN A 104 5.23 -12.34 5.52
CA GLN A 104 5.19 -13.35 6.57
C GLN A 104 6.24 -14.44 6.33
N GLN A 105 6.38 -14.94 5.10
CA GLN A 105 7.38 -15.94 4.74
C GLN A 105 8.81 -15.41 4.90
N GLN A 106 9.06 -14.13 4.61
CA GLN A 106 10.38 -13.52 4.73
C GLN A 106 10.73 -13.13 6.17
N THR A 107 9.75 -12.86 7.04
CA THR A 107 9.98 -12.29 8.37
C THR A 107 9.56 -13.16 9.54
N ASN A 108 8.80 -14.26 9.34
CA ASN A 108 8.15 -15.04 10.41
C ASN A 108 7.27 -14.18 11.35
N LYS A 109 6.82 -13.00 10.90
CA LYS A 109 6.01 -12.05 11.68
C LYS A 109 4.54 -12.10 11.23
N GLN A 110 3.60 -11.96 12.17
CA GLN A 110 2.17 -11.93 11.83
C GLN A 110 1.76 -10.54 11.31
N THR A 111 0.94 -10.51 10.26
CA THR A 111 0.48 -9.26 9.62
C THR A 111 -0.99 -9.01 9.98
N TYR A 112 -1.30 -7.85 10.56
CA TYR A 112 -2.68 -7.41 10.79
C TYR A 112 -3.10 -6.40 9.72
N ALA A 113 -4.29 -6.57 9.14
CA ALA A 113 -4.90 -5.57 8.28
C ALA A 113 -5.98 -4.82 9.09
N PRO A 114 -6.10 -3.48 8.98
CA PRO A 114 -7.13 -2.73 9.69
C PRO A 114 -8.52 -3.09 9.13
N GLY A 115 -9.29 -3.88 9.89
CA GLY A 115 -10.62 -4.35 9.47
C GLY A 115 -11.29 -5.38 10.38
N ASP A 116 -10.56 -6.00 11.33
CA ASP A 116 -11.14 -6.98 12.25
C ASP A 116 -11.50 -6.32 13.60
N PHE A 117 -12.73 -5.77 13.68
CA PHE A 117 -13.45 -5.48 14.94
C PHE A 117 -14.88 -5.98 14.82
#